data_AF-A0AA90N7E0-F1
#
_entry.id   AF-A0AA90N7E0-F1
#
_cell.length_a   1.000
_cell.length_b   1.000
_cell.length_c   1.000
_cell.angle_alpha   90.00
_cell.angle_beta   90.00
_cell.angle_gamma   90.00
#
_symmetry.space_group_name_H-M   'P 1'
#
loop_
_entity.id
_entity.type
_entity.pdbx_description
1 polymer ?
#
loop_
_entity_poly.entity_id
_entity_poly.type
_entity_poly.pdbx_seq_one_letter_code
_entity_poly.pdbx_strand_id
1 'polypeptide(L)'
;MTPASVVGVAAFRRFWPPRELTEGEAPDARFTLANERTFLAWIRTSLGLIAAAVGLEAFAPEVVPEAVRTPLVVVLLVLAALLAGYAFRRWLRVEGAIRTGRAPGGSPATVVLAAAIAAAGLVLAAAIAFT
;
A
#
# COMPACT_ATOMS: atom_id res chain seq x y z
N MET A 1 12.36 -2.67 -38.75
CA MET A 1 12.00 -3.13 -37.39
C MET A 1 13.01 -2.56 -36.41
N THR A 2 12.67 -1.47 -35.72
CA THR A 2 13.51 -0.78 -34.73
C THR A 2 13.23 -1.34 -33.32
N PRO A 3 14.24 -1.52 -32.46
CA PRO A 3 14.09 -2.23 -31.20
C PRO A 3 13.56 -1.29 -30.11
N ALA A 4 12.26 -1.02 -30.11
CA ALA A 4 11.59 -0.23 -29.07
C ALA A 4 11.69 -0.88 -27.66
N SER A 5 12.03 -2.17 -27.57
CA SER A 5 12.17 -2.90 -26.31
C SER A 5 13.47 -2.61 -25.55
N VAL A 6 14.54 -2.14 -26.20
CA VAL A 6 15.86 -1.95 -25.55
C VAL A 6 15.90 -0.63 -24.78
N VAL A 7 15.19 0.40 -25.25
CA VAL A 7 15.17 1.73 -24.61
C VAL A 7 14.46 1.68 -23.25
N GLY A 8 13.35 0.93 -23.14
CA GLY A 8 12.60 0.79 -21.88
C GLY A 8 13.37 0.06 -20.79
N VAL A 9 14.08 -1.02 -21.15
CA VAL A 9 14.91 -1.80 -20.20
C VAL A 9 16.15 -1.01 -19.77
N ALA A 10 16.79 -0.29 -20.69
CA ALA A 10 17.93 0.57 -20.37
C ALA A 10 17.54 1.76 -19.49
N ALA A 11 16.38 2.38 -19.74
CA ALA A 11 15.84 3.44 -18.91
C ALA A 11 15.51 2.92 -17.50
N PHE A 12 14.85 1.76 -17.38
CA PHE A 12 14.53 1.15 -16.08
C PHE A 12 15.80 0.84 -15.25
N ARG A 13 16.83 0.26 -15.87
CA ARG A 13 18.14 0.01 -15.23
C ARG A 13 18.87 1.28 -14.79
N ARG A 14 18.54 2.45 -15.36
CA ARG A 14 19.15 3.72 -14.95
C ARG A 14 18.55 4.28 -13.66
N PHE A 15 17.28 3.96 -13.38
CA PHE A 15 16.58 4.45 -12.19
C PHE A 15 16.56 3.42 -11.05
N TRP A 16 16.82 2.15 -11.36
CA TRP A 16 16.88 1.07 -10.39
C TRP A 16 18.28 0.45 -10.33
N PRO A 17 18.89 0.32 -9.13
CA PRO A 17 18.28 0.48 -7.80
C PRO A 17 18.28 1.94 -7.26
N PRO A 18 17.27 2.33 -6.47
CA PRO A 18 17.22 3.57 -5.71
C PRO A 18 18.49 3.79 -4.87
N ARG A 19 18.83 5.05 -4.59
CA ARG A 19 20.00 5.40 -3.78
C ARG A 19 19.99 4.72 -2.42
N GLU A 20 18.81 4.59 -1.82
CA GLU A 20 18.60 3.90 -0.54
C GLU A 20 19.03 2.42 -0.57
N LEU A 21 19.00 1.77 -1.74
CA LEU A 21 19.45 0.39 -1.93
C LEU A 21 20.91 0.26 -2.35
N THR A 22 21.63 1.38 -2.47
CA THR A 22 23.00 1.40 -3.00
C THR A 22 23.98 2.05 -2.02
N GLU A 23 23.54 3.05 -1.27
CA GLU A 23 24.33 3.73 -0.24
C GLU A 23 24.51 2.84 1.00
N GLY A 24 25.69 2.92 1.64
CA GLY A 24 26.02 2.17 2.86
C GLY A 24 26.52 0.75 2.62
N GLU A 25 26.75 0.03 3.71
CA GLU A 25 27.18 -1.38 3.65
C GLU A 25 26.01 -2.31 3.35
N ALA A 26 26.31 -3.46 2.74
CA ALA A 26 25.29 -4.47 2.47
C ALA A 26 24.65 -4.90 3.80
N PRO A 27 23.31 -4.77 3.94
CA PRO A 27 22.65 -5.06 5.19
C PRO A 27 22.64 -6.58 5.42
N ASP A 28 22.70 -6.98 6.69
CA ASP A 28 22.56 -8.38 7.06
C ASP A 28 21.19 -8.90 6.59
N ALA A 29 21.21 -10.04 5.89
CA ALA A 29 20.06 -10.62 5.20
C ALA A 29 18.84 -10.79 6.12
N ARG A 30 19.05 -11.05 7.42
CA ARG A 30 17.94 -11.19 8.38
C ARG A 30 17.10 -9.92 8.53
N PHE A 31 17.72 -8.74 8.45
CA PHE A 31 17.02 -7.46 8.60
C PHE A 31 16.26 -7.11 7.32
N THR A 32 16.85 -7.35 6.16
CA THR A 32 16.19 -7.21 4.86
C THR A 32 14.95 -8.11 4.78
N LEU A 33 15.06 -9.39 5.17
CA LEU A 33 13.92 -10.32 5.20
C LEU A 33 12.83 -9.91 6.21
N ALA A 34 13.18 -9.29 7.33
CA ALA A 34 12.22 -8.75 8.27
C ALA A 34 11.47 -7.53 7.69
N ASN A 35 12.19 -6.66 6.97
CA ASN A 35 11.61 -5.51 6.28
C ASN A 35 10.64 -5.96 5.17
N GLU A 36 11.06 -6.93 4.36
CA GLU A 36 10.24 -7.54 3.31
C GLU A 36 8.95 -8.15 3.88
N ARG A 37 9.01 -8.92 4.97
CA ARG A 37 7.79 -9.46 5.62
C ARG A 37 6.82 -8.36 6.03
N THR A 38 7.34 -7.25 6.55
CA THR A 38 6.48 -6.12 6.93
C THR A 38 5.88 -5.46 5.68
N PHE A 39 6.66 -5.27 4.62
CA PHE A 39 6.16 -4.79 3.33
C PHE A 39 5.03 -5.69 2.79
N LEU A 40 5.23 -7.00 2.75
CA LEU A 40 4.24 -7.95 2.28
C LEU A 40 2.98 -7.97 3.16
N ALA A 41 3.12 -7.77 4.47
CA ALA A 41 1.98 -7.61 5.37
C ALA A 41 1.15 -6.37 5.01
N TRP A 42 1.79 -5.24 4.68
CA TRP A 42 1.08 -4.03 4.22
C TRP A 42 0.42 -4.22 2.85
N ILE A 43 1.10 -4.88 1.92
CA ILE A 43 0.52 -5.21 0.61
C ILE A 43 -0.71 -6.12 0.76
N ARG A 44 -0.65 -7.10 1.65
CA ARG A 44 -1.81 -7.95 1.95
C ARG A 44 -3.01 -7.11 2.39
N THR A 45 -2.83 -6.15 3.28
CA THR A 45 -3.93 -5.28 3.71
C THR A 45 -4.46 -4.42 2.57
N SER A 46 -3.58 -3.89 1.71
CA SER A 46 -3.99 -3.17 0.50
C SER A 46 -4.84 -4.05 -0.42
N LEU A 47 -4.46 -5.30 -0.63
CA LEU A 47 -5.22 -6.25 -1.44
C LEU A 47 -6.57 -6.59 -0.79
N GLY A 48 -6.62 -6.70 0.55
CA GLY A 48 -7.87 -6.87 1.28
C GLY A 48 -8.84 -5.71 1.10
N LEU A 49 -8.34 -4.47 1.08
CA LEU A 49 -9.17 -3.29 0.81
C LEU A 49 -9.71 -3.27 -0.62
N ILE A 50 -8.90 -3.66 -1.61
CA ILE A 50 -9.37 -3.80 -3.00
C ILE A 50 -10.45 -4.88 -3.09
N ALA A 51 -10.23 -6.04 -2.48
CA ALA A 51 -11.20 -7.13 -2.48
C ALA A 51 -12.52 -6.70 -1.81
N ALA A 52 -12.46 -5.94 -0.72
CA ALA A 52 -13.64 -5.38 -0.06
C ALA A 52 -14.38 -4.38 -0.97
N ALA A 53 -13.67 -3.49 -1.67
CA ALA A 53 -14.27 -2.53 -2.59
C ALA A 53 -14.96 -3.23 -3.76
N VAL A 54 -14.31 -4.23 -4.35
CA VAL A 54 -14.87 -5.05 -5.44
C VAL A 54 -16.08 -5.85 -4.95
N GLY A 55 -16.00 -6.45 -3.76
CA GLY A 55 -17.12 -7.18 -3.17
C GLY A 55 -18.32 -6.28 -2.87
N LEU A 56 -18.09 -5.08 -2.35
CA LEU A 56 -19.14 -4.10 -2.10
C LEU A 56 -19.85 -3.70 -3.41
N GLU A 57 -19.10 -3.41 -4.46
CA GLU A 57 -19.69 -3.04 -5.76
C GLU A 57 -20.41 -4.21 -6.43
N ALA A 58 -19.89 -5.44 -6.30
CA ALA A 58 -20.47 -6.62 -6.93
C ALA A 58 -21.72 -7.16 -6.22
N PHE A 59 -21.79 -7.04 -4.90
CA PHE A 59 -22.80 -7.76 -4.10
C PHE A 59 -23.75 -6.87 -3.29
N ALA A 60 -23.45 -5.57 -3.13
CA ALA A 60 -24.32 -4.65 -2.38
C ALA A 60 -25.25 -3.70 -3.19
N PRO A 61 -25.42 -3.76 -4.53
CA PRO A 61 -26.30 -2.83 -5.22
C PRO A 61 -27.76 -2.79 -4.75
N GLU A 62 -28.30 -3.92 -4.30
CA GLU A 62 -29.68 -4.04 -3.82
C GLU A 62 -29.86 -3.66 -2.34
N VAL A 63 -28.75 -3.58 -1.58
CA VAL A 63 -28.76 -3.40 -0.12
C VAL A 63 -28.27 -2.01 0.26
N VAL A 64 -27.33 -1.44 -0.49
CA VAL A 64 -26.71 -0.15 -0.19
C VAL A 64 -27.01 0.84 -1.32
N PRO A 65 -27.64 1.98 -1.01
CA PRO A 65 -27.91 3.02 -2.00
C PRO A 65 -26.66 3.47 -2.72
N GLU A 66 -26.76 3.72 -4.03
CA GLU A 66 -25.62 4.11 -4.88
C GLU A 66 -24.89 5.36 -4.35
N ALA A 67 -25.65 6.33 -3.81
CA ALA A 67 -25.12 7.56 -3.23
C ALA A 67 -24.14 7.32 -2.06
N VAL A 68 -24.23 6.17 -1.37
CA VAL A 68 -23.32 5.80 -0.28
C VAL A 68 -22.31 4.74 -0.73
N ARG A 69 -22.75 3.78 -1.55
CA ARG A 69 -21.91 2.69 -2.06
C ARG A 69 -20.74 3.23 -2.87
N THR A 70 -21.00 4.10 -3.84
CA THR A 70 -19.97 4.62 -4.76
C THR A 70 -18.87 5.38 -4.01
N PRO A 71 -19.16 6.34 -3.11
CA PRO A 71 -18.12 6.98 -2.30
C PRO A 71 -17.31 5.98 -1.47
N LEU A 72 -17.97 4.97 -0.88
CA LEU A 72 -17.31 3.98 -0.04
C LEU A 72 -16.34 3.10 -0.84
N VAL A 73 -16.75 2.63 -2.03
CA VAL A 73 -15.88 1.91 -2.97
C VAL A 73 -14.66 2.76 -3.34
N VAL A 74 -14.88 4.03 -3.70
CA VAL A 74 -13.80 4.96 -4.06
C VAL A 74 -12.83 5.16 -2.88
N VAL A 75 -13.34 5.38 -1.68
CA VAL A 75 -12.52 5.54 -0.47
C VAL A 75 -11.69 4.29 -0.20
N LEU A 76 -12.26 3.09 -0.30
CA LEU A 76 -11.55 1.83 -0.09
C LEU A 76 -10.41 1.65 -1.12
N LEU A 77 -10.66 1.98 -2.39
CA LEU A 77 -9.64 1.90 -3.45
C LEU A 77 -8.53 2.94 -3.26
N VAL A 78 -8.88 4.18 -2.89
CA VAL A 78 -7.90 5.24 -2.59
C VAL A 78 -7.03 4.83 -1.40
N LEU A 79 -7.63 4.32 -0.32
CA LEU A 79 -6.90 3.83 0.85
C LEU A 79 -5.97 2.68 0.48
N ALA A 80 -6.41 1.73 -0.37
CA ALA A 80 -5.56 0.67 -0.87
C ALA A 80 -4.35 1.20 -1.63
N ALA A 81 -4.57 2.10 -2.60
CA ALA A 81 -3.49 2.69 -3.40
C ALA A 81 -2.47 3.45 -2.52
N LEU A 82 -2.97 4.26 -1.58
CA LEU A 82 -2.13 4.97 -0.61
C LEU A 82 -1.33 4.01 0.26
N LEU A 83 -1.94 2.90 0.70
CA LEU A 83 -1.27 1.91 1.54
C LEU A 83 -0.17 1.16 0.79
N ALA A 84 -0.41 0.76 -0.46
CA ALA A 84 0.61 0.15 -1.31
C ALA A 84 1.79 1.11 -1.55
N GLY A 85 1.51 2.38 -1.88
CA GLY A 85 2.54 3.40 -2.06
C GLY A 85 3.33 3.69 -0.77
N TYR A 86 2.63 3.73 0.37
CA TYR A 86 3.25 3.86 1.69
C TYR A 86 4.16 2.66 2.01
N ALA A 87 3.69 1.44 1.78
CA ALA A 87 4.44 0.22 2.02
C ALA A 87 5.77 0.23 1.26
N PHE A 88 5.72 0.60 -0.03
CA PHE A 88 6.89 0.71 -0.88
C PHE A 88 7.87 1.80 -0.40
N ARG A 89 7.38 3.01 -0.12
CA ARG A 89 8.21 4.11 0.42
C ARG A 89 8.81 3.78 1.79
N ARG A 90 8.08 3.07 2.63
CA ARG A 90 8.55 2.62 3.94
C ARG A 90 9.66 1.59 3.77
N TRP A 91 9.45 0.60 2.90
CA TRP A 91 10.43 -0.44 2.62
C TRP A 91 11.76 0.15 2.17
N LEU A 92 11.76 1.07 1.20
CA LEU A 92 12.97 1.77 0.74
C LEU A 92 13.68 2.55 1.85
N ARG A 93 12.93 3.33 2.64
CA ARG A 93 13.50 4.14 3.73
C ARG A 93 14.12 3.28 4.83
N VAL A 94 13.49 2.17 5.18
CA VAL A 94 14.00 1.23 6.19
C VAL A 94 15.26 0.54 5.67
N GLU A 95 15.27 0.11 4.41
CA GLU A 95 16.44 -0.54 3.80
C GLU A 95 17.66 0.40 3.79
N GLY A 96 17.48 1.65 3.36
CA GLY A 96 18.54 2.66 3.40
C GLY A 96 18.97 3.03 4.83
N ALA A 97 18.06 3.03 5.80
CA ALA A 97 18.41 3.27 7.21
C ALA A 97 19.27 2.13 7.78
N ILE A 98 18.92 0.87 7.51
CA ILE A 98 19.70 -0.31 7.93
C ILE A 98 21.11 -0.24 7.34
N ARG A 99 21.22 0.07 6.04
CA ARG A 99 22.51 0.20 5.32
C ARG A 99 23.42 1.29 5.86
N THR A 100 22.84 2.35 6.42
CA THR A 100 23.57 3.50 6.97
C THR A 100 23.68 3.48 8.50
N GLY A 101 23.29 2.38 9.15
CA GLY A 101 23.35 2.22 10.60
C GLY A 101 22.42 3.17 11.38
N ARG A 102 21.41 3.76 10.71
CA ARG A 102 20.47 4.71 11.34
C ARG A 102 19.24 3.97 11.85
N ALA A 103 18.71 4.42 12.99
CA ALA A 103 17.44 3.92 13.49
C ALA A 103 16.30 4.29 12.52
N PRO A 104 15.47 3.33 12.07
CA PRO A 104 14.30 3.65 11.28
C PRO A 104 13.34 4.53 12.09
N GLY A 105 13.01 5.72 11.59
CA GLY A 105 12.04 6.60 12.23
C GLY A 105 10.68 5.91 12.40
N GLY A 106 10.06 6.07 13.57
CA GLY A 106 8.71 5.56 13.83
C GLY A 106 7.69 6.12 12.84
N SER A 107 6.67 5.34 12.48
CA SER A 107 5.64 5.77 11.54
C SER A 107 4.24 5.63 12.14
N PRO A 108 3.43 6.71 12.18
CA PRO A 108 2.07 6.66 12.71
C PRO A 108 1.06 5.97 11.77
N ALA A 109 1.51 5.45 10.63
CA ALA A 109 0.64 4.92 9.56
C ALA A 109 -0.27 3.77 10.03
N THR A 110 0.18 2.95 10.99
CA THR A 110 -0.66 1.88 11.56
C THR A 110 -1.89 2.44 12.27
N VAL A 111 -1.73 3.53 13.01
CA VAL A 111 -2.83 4.19 13.72
C VAL A 111 -3.78 4.85 12.72
N VAL A 112 -3.24 5.51 11.70
CA VAL A 112 -4.04 6.15 10.64
C VAL A 112 -4.85 5.12 9.86
N LEU A 113 -4.25 3.99 9.49
CA LEU A 113 -4.96 2.94 8.77
C LEU A 113 -6.07 2.33 9.61
N ALA A 114 -5.80 2.04 10.90
CA ALA A 114 -6.81 1.51 11.80
C ALA A 114 -8.01 2.47 11.93
N ALA A 115 -7.74 3.78 12.10
CA ALA A 115 -8.77 4.80 12.16
C ALA A 115 -9.58 4.90 10.85
N ALA A 116 -8.92 4.85 9.70
CA ALA A 116 -9.59 4.90 8.39
C ALA A 116 -10.51 3.70 8.15
N ILE A 117 -10.05 2.49 8.48
CA ILE A 117 -10.87 1.26 8.38
C ILE A 117 -12.06 1.32 9.33
N ALA A 118 -11.86 1.76 10.58
CA ALA A 118 -12.94 1.91 11.56
C ALA A 118 -13.99 2.92 11.07
N ALA A 119 -13.57 4.07 10.55
CA ALA A 119 -14.46 5.07 10.01
C ALA A 119 -15.27 4.55 8.81
N ALA A 120 -14.62 3.84 7.87
CA ALA A 120 -15.30 3.23 6.73
C ALA A 120 -16.35 2.19 7.17
N GLY A 121 -16.02 1.38 8.18
CA GLY A 121 -16.96 0.40 8.77
C GLY A 121 -18.15 1.06 9.45
N LEU A 122 -17.96 2.16 10.18
CA LEU A 122 -19.04 2.92 10.80
C LEU A 122 -19.98 3.55 9.77
N VAL A 123 -19.43 4.12 8.68
CA VAL A 123 -20.24 4.67 7.58
C VAL A 123 -21.09 3.58 6.93
N LEU A 124 -20.49 2.41 6.65
CA LEU A 124 -21.23 1.28 6.09
C LEU A 124 -22.33 0.78 7.03
N ALA A 125 -22.04 0.63 8.32
CA ALA A 125 -23.02 0.17 9.31
C ALA A 125 -24.18 1.16 9.46
N ALA A 126 -23.89 2.46 9.50
CA ALA A 126 -24.93 3.49 9.52
C ALA A 126 -25.79 3.43 8.26
N ALA A 127 -25.18 3.31 7.08
CA ALA A 127 -25.91 3.20 5.82
C ALA A 127 -26.92 2.04 5.86
N ILE A 128 -26.48 0.84 6.27
CA ILE A 128 -27.35 -0.33 6.38
C ILE A 128 -28.45 -0.14 7.42
N ALA A 129 -28.16 0.52 8.55
CA ALA A 129 -29.14 0.71 9.64
C ALA A 129 -30.26 1.71 9.31
N PHE A 130 -30.03 2.63 8.36
CA PHE A 130 -30.98 3.67 7.95
C PHE A 130 -31.59 3.43 6.56
N THR A 131 -31.31 2.29 5.93
CA THR A 131 -31.94 1.84 4.67
C THR A 131 -33.02 0.82 5.00
#